data_AF-D7B3G5-F1
#
_entry.id   AF-D7B3G5-F1
#
_cell.length_a   1.000
_cell.length_b   1.000
_cell.length_c   1.000
_cell.angle_alpha   90.00
_cell.angle_beta   90.00
_cell.angle_gamma   90.00
#
_symmetry.space_group_name_H-M   'P 1'
#
loop_
_entity.id
_entity.type
_entity.pdbx_description
1 polymer ?
#
loop_
_entity_poly.entity_id
_entity_poly.type
_entity_poly.pdbx_seq_one_letter_code
_entity_poly.pdbx_strand_id
1 'polypeptide(L)'
;MLDARFLVGYERLRVRVVLEDGTVREGRGHYRLPDLVRNLRAGMYRPDRGAWFGLRYTVDLDGSRVEADHDSEPAFDMAPLDFDYALDQAYYPRSGEHVPAWLAERLAAARG
;
A
#
# COMPACT_ATOMS: atom_id res chain seq x y z
N MET A 1 -0.27 14.32 5.78
CA MET A 1 0.28 12.95 5.58
C MET A 1 -0.81 11.99 5.14
N LEU A 2 -0.54 11.18 4.13
CA LEU A 2 -1.36 10.07 3.66
C LEU A 2 -0.68 8.75 4.03
N ASP A 3 -1.41 7.84 4.69
CA ASP A 3 -1.04 6.42 4.85
C ASP A 3 -1.94 5.60 3.94
N ALA A 4 -1.33 4.78 3.10
CA ALA A 4 -2.03 3.91 2.16
C ALA A 4 -1.63 2.45 2.39
N ARG A 5 -2.59 1.54 2.30
CA ARG A 5 -2.40 0.09 2.24
C ARG A 5 -3.11 -0.45 1.02
N PHE A 6 -2.46 -1.33 0.27
CA PHE A 6 -2.94 -1.76 -1.04
C PHE A 6 -2.69 -3.23 -1.33
N LEU A 7 -3.70 -3.82 -1.97
CA LEU A 7 -3.65 -4.97 -2.87
C LEU A 7 -4.45 -4.59 -4.13
N VAL A 8 -4.45 -5.43 -5.16
CA VAL A 8 -5.42 -5.29 -6.25
C VAL A 8 -6.83 -5.48 -5.69
N GLY A 9 -7.72 -4.50 -5.94
CA GLY A 9 -9.11 -4.54 -5.48
C GLY A 9 -9.33 -4.26 -3.99
N TYR A 10 -8.25 -4.07 -3.21
CA TYR A 10 -8.32 -3.83 -1.78
C TYR A 10 -7.44 -2.65 -1.37
N GLU A 11 -8.02 -1.65 -0.72
CA GLU A 11 -7.26 -0.46 -0.31
C GLU A 11 -7.75 0.13 0.99
N ARG A 12 -6.83 0.76 1.71
CA ARG A 12 -7.13 1.60 2.87
C ARG A 12 -6.33 2.88 2.74
N LEU A 13 -7.03 4.01 2.72
CA LEU A 13 -6.42 5.34 2.68
C LEU A 13 -6.79 6.11 3.93
N ARG A 14 -5.78 6.65 4.63
CA ARG A 14 -5.99 7.54 5.77
C ARG A 14 -5.22 8.84 5.56
N VAL A 15 -5.95 9.94 5.43
CA VAL A 15 -5.37 11.27 5.41
C VAL A 15 -5.35 11.82 6.83
N ARG A 16 -4.19 12.28 7.26
CA ARG A 16 -3.97 12.93 8.55
C ARG A 16 -3.32 14.28 8.36
N VAL A 17 -3.80 15.27 9.10
CA VAL A 17 -3.20 16.62 9.20
C VAL A 17 -2.51 16.69 10.56
N VAL A 18 -1.23 17.06 10.56
CA VAL A 18 -0.48 17.34 11.78
C VAL A 18 -0.40 18.86 11.89
N LEU A 19 -0.90 19.41 13.00
CA LEU A 19 -0.86 20.84 13.29
C LEU A 19 0.49 21.23 13.93
N GLU A 20 0.78 22.53 14.00
CA GLU A 20 2.04 23.04 14.58
C GLU A 20 2.24 22.64 16.05
N ASP A 21 1.14 22.48 16.80
CA ASP A 21 1.15 22.02 18.19
C ASP A 21 1.36 20.49 18.33
N GLY A 22 1.56 19.78 17.22
CA GLY A 22 1.70 18.33 17.17
C GLY A 22 0.38 17.56 17.16
N THR A 23 -0.77 18.23 17.26
CA THR A 23 -2.08 17.58 17.22
C THR A 23 -2.30 16.92 15.86
N VAL A 24 -2.74 15.66 15.88
CA VAL A 24 -3.06 14.90 14.66
C VAL A 24 -4.57 14.81 14.49
N ARG A 25 -5.07 15.25 13.35
CA ARG A 25 -6.49 15.18 12.98
C ARG A 25 -6.67 14.34 11.73
N GLU A 26 -7.79 13.61 11.65
CA GLU A 26 -8.21 13.04 10.38
C GLU A 26 -8.56 14.16 9.40
N GLY A 27 -8.01 14.06 8.20
CA GLY A 27 -8.30 14.94 7.08
C GLY A 27 -9.25 14.28 6.11
N ARG A 28 -9.93 15.09 5.30
CA ARG A 28 -10.68 14.60 4.14
C ARG A 28 -9.77 14.64 2.92
N GLY A 29 -9.53 13.47 2.32
CA GLY A 29 -8.90 13.39 1.01
C GLY A 29 -9.84 13.91 -0.08
N HIS A 30 -9.27 14.42 -1.17
CA HIS A 30 -10.03 14.69 -2.38
C HIS A 30 -10.61 13.38 -2.93
N TYR A 31 -11.80 13.39 -3.53
CA TYR A 31 -12.49 12.17 -4.00
C TYR A 31 -11.69 11.36 -5.03
N ARG A 32 -10.77 12.00 -5.77
CA ARG A 32 -9.85 11.36 -6.73
C ARG A 32 -8.64 10.68 -6.07
N LEU A 33 -8.44 10.82 -4.76
CA LEU A 33 -7.24 10.31 -4.10
C LEU A 33 -7.04 8.80 -4.31
N PRO A 34 -8.08 7.94 -4.24
CA PRO A 34 -7.95 6.52 -4.58
C PRO A 34 -7.34 6.25 -5.96
N ASP A 35 -7.88 6.89 -7.01
CA ASP A 35 -7.38 6.72 -8.38
C ASP A 35 -5.93 7.21 -8.52
N LEU A 36 -5.61 8.35 -7.91
CA LEU A 36 -4.26 8.90 -7.95
C LEU A 36 -3.24 7.98 -7.27
N VAL A 37 -3.60 7.39 -6.12
CA VAL A 37 -2.71 6.46 -5.43
C VAL A 37 -2.60 5.13 -6.17
N ARG A 38 -3.67 4.62 -6.79
CA ARG A 38 -3.60 3.44 -7.68
C ARG A 38 -2.67 3.68 -8.86
N ASN A 39 -2.77 4.85 -9.50
CA ASN A 39 -1.89 5.22 -10.61
C ASN A 39 -0.44 5.35 -10.16
N LEU A 40 -0.20 5.93 -8.98
CA LEU A 40 1.13 5.99 -8.38
C LEU A 40 1.67 4.58 -8.09
N ARG A 41 0.85 3.67 -7.56
CA ARG A 41 1.22 2.28 -7.31
C ARG A 41 1.64 1.57 -8.59
N ALA A 42 0.84 1.70 -9.65
CA ALA A 42 1.14 1.13 -10.95
C ALA A 42 2.41 1.73 -11.56
N GLY A 43 2.61 3.05 -11.47
CA GLY A 43 3.79 3.73 -12.00
C GLY A 43 5.08 3.45 -11.20
N MET A 44 4.97 3.06 -9.93
CA MET A 44 6.09 2.68 -9.06
C MET A 44 6.38 1.17 -9.04
N TYR A 45 5.57 0.37 -9.73
CA TYR A 45 5.84 -1.06 -9.90
C TYR A 45 7.22 -1.28 -10.49
N ARG A 46 7.96 -2.23 -9.92
CA ARG A 46 9.25 -2.67 -10.45
C ARG A 46 9.13 -4.14 -10.82
N PRO A 47 9.51 -4.53 -12.05
CA PRO A 47 9.69 -5.94 -12.39
C PRO A 47 10.54 -6.64 -11.31
N ASP A 48 10.16 -7.87 -10.99
CA ASP A 48 10.78 -8.73 -9.97
C ASP A 48 10.60 -8.30 -8.50
N ARG A 49 10.40 -7.02 -8.19
CA ARG A 49 10.15 -6.57 -6.81
C ARG A 49 8.67 -6.37 -6.48
N GLY A 50 7.82 -6.31 -7.50
CA GLY A 50 6.39 -6.05 -7.34
C GLY A 50 6.07 -4.59 -7.06
N ALA A 51 4.79 -4.34 -6.77
CA ALA A 51 4.32 -3.07 -6.26
C ALA A 51 4.39 -3.06 -4.73
N TRP A 52 4.50 -1.87 -4.15
CA TRP A 52 4.46 -1.68 -2.70
C TRP A 52 3.09 -2.09 -2.12
N PHE A 53 3.10 -2.50 -0.85
CA PHE A 53 1.91 -2.81 -0.04
C PHE A 53 1.49 -1.63 0.83
N GLY A 54 2.46 -0.81 1.24
CA GLY A 54 2.24 0.40 2.03
C GLY A 54 2.86 1.63 1.37
N LEU A 55 2.22 2.79 1.54
CA LEU A 55 2.77 4.08 1.16
C LEU A 55 2.55 5.09 2.27
N ARG A 56 3.58 5.84 2.64
CA ARG A 56 3.46 7.07 3.41
C ARG A 56 3.85 8.24 2.53
N TYR A 57 2.92 9.17 2.32
CA TYR A 57 3.18 10.41 1.61
C TYR A 57 3.01 11.60 2.55
N THR A 58 4.09 12.31 2.81
CA THR A 58 4.12 13.49 3.68
C THR A 58 4.32 14.73 2.84
N VAL A 59 3.59 15.79 3.16
CA VAL A 59 3.72 17.11 2.57
C VAL A 59 3.74 18.11 3.72
N ASP A 60 4.73 18.98 3.72
CA ASP A 60 4.93 20.07 4.67
C ASP A 60 5.45 21.31 3.92
N LEU A 61 5.95 22.31 4.65
CA LEU A 61 6.45 23.56 4.06
C LEU A 61 7.74 23.36 3.24
N ASP A 62 8.53 22.34 3.55
CA ASP A 62 9.82 22.08 2.90
C ASP A 62 9.68 21.19 1.65
N GLY A 63 8.49 20.62 1.44
CA GLY A 63 8.13 19.93 0.21
C GLY A 63 7.34 18.65 0.47
N SER A 64 7.66 17.60 -0.28
CA SER A 64 6.98 16.32 -0.15
C SER A 64 7.94 15.13 -0.16
N ARG A 65 7.55 14.07 0.55
CA ARG A 65 8.32 12.84 0.71
C ARG A 65 7.42 11.62 0.56
N VAL A 66 7.89 10.64 -0.21
CA VAL A 66 7.23 9.35 -0.42
C VAL A 66 8.07 8.24 0.20
N GLU A 67 7.46 7.39 1.01
CA GLU A 67 8.06 6.18 1.57
C GLU A 67 7.19 4.98 1.19
N ALA A 68 7.75 4.02 0.46
CA ALA A 68 7.03 2.86 -0.07
C ALA A 68 7.53 1.57 0.57
N ASP A 69 6.62 0.84 1.23
CA ASP A 69 6.87 -0.40 1.94
C ASP A 69 6.50 -1.60 1.07
N HIS A 70 7.46 -2.49 0.84
CA HIS A 70 7.30 -3.69 0.01
C HIS A 70 7.32 -4.97 0.84
N ASP A 71 7.61 -4.87 2.13
CA ASP A 71 8.12 -5.99 2.91
C ASP A 71 7.17 -6.36 4.07
N SER A 72 6.39 -5.39 4.58
CA SER A 72 5.44 -5.63 5.67
C SER A 72 4.05 -6.05 5.16
N GLU A 73 3.40 -7.00 5.86
CA GLU A 73 2.00 -7.36 5.59
C GLU A 73 1.09 -6.12 5.80
N PRO A 74 0.29 -5.73 4.79
CA PRO A 74 -0.58 -4.56 4.91
C PRO A 74 -1.73 -4.81 5.88
N ALA A 75 -1.88 -3.93 6.87
CA ALA A 75 -3.00 -3.97 7.80
C ALA A 75 -4.24 -3.26 7.24
N PHE A 76 -5.30 -4.03 7.04
CA PHE A 76 -6.61 -3.54 6.59
C PHE A 76 -7.64 -3.57 7.72
N ASP A 77 -8.72 -2.80 7.59
CA ASP A 77 -9.80 -2.76 8.60
C ASP A 77 -10.64 -4.05 8.57
N MET A 78 -10.78 -4.66 7.39
CA MET A 78 -11.31 -6.01 7.19
C MET A 78 -10.21 -6.84 6.51
N ALA A 79 -9.99 -8.06 6.97
CA ALA A 79 -8.92 -8.89 6.44
C ALA A 79 -9.26 -9.34 5.01
N PRO A 80 -8.36 -9.13 4.02
CA PRO A 80 -8.49 -9.73 2.69
C PRO A 80 -8.39 -11.26 2.77
N LEU A 81 -8.92 -11.94 1.76
CA LEU A 81 -8.76 -13.37 1.58
C LEU A 81 -7.38 -13.69 1.01
N ASP A 82 -6.90 -14.92 1.20
CA ASP A 82 -5.62 -15.37 0.62
C ASP A 82 -5.60 -15.23 -0.92
N PHE A 83 -6.75 -15.38 -1.56
CA PHE A 83 -6.94 -15.12 -2.99
C PHE A 83 -6.62 -13.67 -3.39
N ASP A 84 -6.92 -12.68 -2.56
CA ASP A 84 -6.65 -11.27 -2.87
C ASP A 84 -5.14 -10.98 -2.95
N TYR A 85 -4.35 -11.65 -2.10
CA TYR A 85 -2.89 -11.60 -2.15
C TYR A 85 -2.33 -12.32 -3.39
N ALA A 86 -2.92 -13.46 -3.75
CA ALA A 86 -2.56 -14.17 -4.99
C ALA A 86 -2.89 -13.35 -6.24
N LEU A 87 -4.02 -12.64 -6.24
CA LEU A 87 -4.40 -11.71 -7.30
C LEU A 87 -3.39 -10.55 -7.39
N ASP A 88 -3.01 -9.95 -6.26
CA ASP A 88 -1.99 -8.89 -6.25
C ASP A 88 -0.65 -9.38 -6.81
N GLN A 89 -0.21 -10.58 -6.45
CA GLN A 89 1.00 -11.21 -6.97
C GLN A 89 0.91 -11.49 -8.48
N ALA A 90 -0.28 -11.83 -9.00
CA ALA A 90 -0.49 -12.06 -10.43
C ALA A 90 -0.40 -10.75 -11.25
N TYR A 91 -0.93 -9.65 -10.70
CA TYR A 91 -0.89 -8.32 -11.34
C TYR A 91 0.45 -7.61 -11.19
N TYR A 92 1.12 -7.78 -10.05
CA TYR A 92 2.42 -7.19 -9.74
C TYR A 92 3.41 -8.28 -9.32
N PRO A 93 3.91 -9.08 -10.28
CA PRO A 93 4.79 -10.20 -10.00
C PRO A 93 6.05 -9.80 -9.21
N ARG A 94 6.36 -10.65 -8.23
CA ARG A 94 7.59 -10.62 -7.43
C ARG A 94 8.39 -11.89 -7.71
N SER A 95 9.71 -11.76 -7.87
CA SER A 95 10.65 -12.89 -7.87
C SER A 95 10.73 -13.47 -6.46
N GLY A 96 11.10 -14.74 -6.34
CA GLY A 96 11.09 -15.45 -5.06
C GLY A 96 11.89 -14.77 -3.95
N GLU A 97 13.00 -14.09 -4.28
CA GLU A 97 13.81 -13.33 -3.31
C GLU A 97 13.12 -12.07 -2.76
N HIS A 98 12.13 -11.54 -3.50
CA HIS A 98 11.34 -10.37 -3.12
C HIS A 98 9.93 -10.74 -2.64
N VAL A 99 9.66 -12.03 -2.41
CA VAL A 99 8.42 -12.49 -1.76
C VAL A 99 8.71 -12.61 -0.26
N PRO A 100 8.15 -11.74 0.59
CA PRO A 100 8.29 -11.89 2.04
C PRO A 100 7.65 -13.19 2.53
N ALA A 101 8.12 -13.71 3.66
CA ALA A 101 7.64 -14.97 4.23
C ALA A 101 6.12 -15.01 4.42
N TRP A 102 5.53 -13.93 4.95
CA TRP A 102 4.08 -13.83 5.15
C TRP A 102 3.31 -13.93 3.82
N LEU A 103 3.85 -13.36 2.73
CA LEU A 103 3.20 -13.43 1.42
C LEU A 103 3.29 -14.84 0.86
N ALA A 104 4.43 -15.51 1.01
CA ALA A 104 4.59 -16.90 0.59
C ALA A 104 3.55 -17.82 1.26
N GLU A 105 3.27 -17.62 2.56
CA GLU A 105 2.25 -18.35 3.30
C GLU A 105 0.83 -18.11 2.72
N ARG A 106 0.47 -16.85 2.48
CA ARG A 106 -0.81 -16.48 1.82
C ARG A 106 -0.94 -17.12 0.43
N LEU A 107 0.13 -17.09 -0.37
CA LEU A 107 0.15 -17.67 -1.72
C LEU A 107 0.05 -19.19 -1.72
N ALA A 108 0.55 -19.86 -0.69
CA ALA A 108 0.38 -21.30 -0.52
C ALA A 108 -1.06 -21.64 -0.12
N ALA A 109 -1.62 -20.89 0.83
CA ALA A 109 -2.99 -21.08 1.29
C ALA A 109 -4.02 -20.84 0.18
N ALA A 110 -3.79 -19.87 -0.71
CA ALA A 110 -4.67 -19.61 -1.86
C ALA A 110 -4.73 -20.74 -2.91
N ARG A 111 -3.80 -21.70 -2.87
CA ARG A 111 -3.73 -22.85 -3.81
C ARG A 111 -4.30 -24.14 -3.23
N GLY A 112 -4.46 -24.22 -1.90
CA GLY A 112 -5.00 -25.37 -1.18
C GLY A 112 -6.51 -25.28 -1.03
#